data_AF-A0A817DNH0-F1
#
_entry.id   AF-A0A817DNH0-F1
#
_cell.length_a   1.000
_cell.length_b   1.000
_cell.length_c   1.000
_cell.angle_alpha   90.00
_cell.angle_beta   90.00
_cell.angle_gamma   90.00
#
_symmetry.space_group_name_H-M   'P 1'
#
loop_
_entity.id
_entity.type
_entity.pdbx_description
1 polymer ?
#
loop_
_entity_poly.entity_id
_entity_poly.type
_entity_poly.pdbx_seq_one_letter_code
_entity_poly.pdbx_strand_id
1 'polypeptide(L)'
;MELENPPSLPHAHQQIRLGDIQASMHKWSKAIEYYLRGIEYFKTIQNTLNDDNLKSIIEAQIIQCEKAINLYHLKDQSEQVNI
;
A
#
# COMPACT_ATOMS: atom_id res chain seq x y z
N MET A 1 14.50 -16.13 -10.35
CA MET A 1 15.22 -14.85 -10.27
C MET A 1 14.20 -13.81 -10.69
N GLU A 2 13.51 -13.20 -9.71
CA GLU A 2 12.56 -12.13 -10.02
C GLU A 2 13.37 -10.98 -10.62
N LEU A 3 13.01 -10.61 -11.85
CA LEU A 3 13.64 -9.54 -12.59
C LEU A 3 13.21 -8.24 -11.90
N GLU A 4 13.91 -7.84 -10.84
CA GLU A 4 13.74 -6.50 -10.27
C GLU A 4 14.27 -5.50 -11.30
N ASN A 5 13.38 -5.11 -12.21
CA ASN A 5 13.65 -4.05 -13.18
C ASN A 5 14.04 -2.78 -12.42
N PRO A 6 14.96 -1.98 -12.98
CA PRO A 6 15.47 -0.80 -12.31
C PRO A 6 14.31 0.14 -11.90
N PRO A 7 14.43 0.79 -10.73
CA PRO A 7 13.43 1.69 -10.19
C PRO A 7 13.05 2.74 -11.24
N SER A 8 11.82 2.69 -11.74
CA SER A 8 11.32 3.65 -12.73
C SER A 8 9.87 4.01 -12.48
N LEU A 9 9.46 5.20 -12.95
CA LEU A 9 8.13 5.76 -12.70
C LEU A 9 6.99 4.77 -13.08
N PRO A 10 7.05 4.06 -14.24
CA PRO A 10 6.06 3.05 -14.57
C PRO A 10 5.99 1.89 -13.58
N HIS A 11 7.12 1.44 -13.02
CA HIS A 11 7.14 0.39 -12.01
C HIS A 11 6.51 0.87 -10.70
N ALA A 12 6.80 2.10 -10.28
CA ALA A 12 6.19 2.69 -9.10
C ALA A 12 4.64 2.74 -9.25
N HIS A 13 4.14 3.22 -10.39
CA HIS A 13 2.71 3.18 -10.70
C HIS A 13 2.13 1.76 -10.76
N GLN A 14 2.88 0.78 -11.26
CA GLN A 14 2.44 -0.61 -11.29
C GLN A 14 2.25 -1.16 -9.87
N GLN A 15 3.18 -0.89 -8.95
CA GLN A 15 3.06 -1.31 -7.56
C GLN A 15 1.82 -0.69 -6.89
N ILE A 16 1.55 0.61 -7.12
CA ILE A 16 0.32 1.26 -6.62
C ILE A 16 -0.93 0.52 -7.11
N ARG A 17 -1.01 0.23 -8.42
CA ARG A 17 -2.18 -0.48 -8.98
C ARG A 17 -2.37 -1.88 -8.40
N LEU A 18 -1.27 -2.58 -8.13
CA LEU A 18 -1.33 -3.88 -7.43
C LEU A 18 -1.86 -3.71 -6.01
N GLY A 19 -1.44 -2.66 -5.31
CA GLY A 19 -1.98 -2.26 -4.01
C GLY A 19 -3.50 -2.05 -4.06
N ASP A 20 -3.99 -1.27 -5.01
CA ASP A 20 -5.42 -1.00 -5.19
C ASP A 20 -6.24 -2.26 -5.43
N ILE A 21 -5.70 -3.18 -6.25
CA ILE A 21 -6.33 -4.49 -6.51
C ILE A 21 -6.39 -5.31 -5.22
N GLN A 22 -5.30 -5.40 -4.46
CA GLN A 22 -5.30 -6.14 -3.20
C GLN A 22 -6.24 -5.52 -2.15
N ALA A 23 -6.28 -4.18 -2.06
CA ALA A 23 -7.19 -3.48 -1.16
C ALA A 23 -8.65 -3.77 -1.51
N SER A 24 -8.99 -3.79 -2.80
CA SER A 24 -10.32 -4.18 -3.30
C SER A 24 -10.67 -5.64 -2.96
N MET A 25 -9.66 -6.52 -2.92
CA MET A 25 -9.79 -7.90 -2.47
C MET A 25 -9.78 -8.08 -0.95
N HIS A 26 -9.86 -6.99 -0.17
CA HIS A 26 -9.81 -7.01 1.31
C HIS A 26 -8.48 -7.58 1.86
N LYS A 27 -7.45 -7.67 1.02
CA LYS A 27 -6.11 -8.14 1.38
C LYS A 27 -5.24 -6.94 1.77
N TRP A 28 -5.68 -6.19 2.77
CA TRP A 28 -5.09 -4.89 3.14
C TRP A 28 -3.61 -4.98 3.51
N SER A 29 -3.18 -6.05 4.22
CA SER A 29 -1.76 -6.23 4.57
C SER A 29 -0.88 -6.34 3.32
N LYS A 30 -1.36 -7.07 2.31
CA LYS A 30 -0.66 -7.20 1.02
C LYS A 30 -0.74 -5.92 0.19
N ALA A 31 -1.86 -5.19 0.29
CA ALA A 31 -2.00 -3.88 -0.32
C ALA A 31 -0.96 -2.88 0.21
N ILE A 32 -0.79 -2.83 1.54
CA ILE A 32 0.21 -1.99 2.21
C ILE A 32 1.62 -2.34 1.72
N GLU A 33 1.96 -3.63 1.59
CA GLU A 33 3.27 -4.05 1.07
C GLU A 33 3.54 -3.49 -0.33
N TYR A 34 2.54 -3.56 -1.23
CA TYR A 34 2.66 -2.99 -2.57
C TYR A 34 2.76 -1.47 -2.58
N TYR A 35 1.98 -0.78 -1.74
CA TYR A 35 2.07 0.67 -1.59
C TYR A 35 3.43 1.13 -1.06
N LEU A 36 3.99 0.42 -0.07
CA LEU A 36 5.33 0.69 0.48
C LEU A 36 6.42 0.51 -0.57
N ARG A 37 6.37 -0.58 -1.36
CA ARG A 37 7.28 -0.78 -2.50
C ARG A 37 7.17 0.35 -3.51
N GLY A 38 5.95 0.80 -3.82
CA GLY A 38 5.71 1.96 -4.70
C GLY A 38 6.40 3.22 -4.19
N ILE A 39 6.24 3.54 -2.89
CA ILE A 39 6.92 4.67 -2.24
C ILE A 39 8.44 4.53 -2.29
N GLU A 40 8.97 3.33 -2.10
CA GLU A 40 10.42 3.07 -2.17
C GLU A 40 10.95 3.37 -3.57
N TYR A 41 10.27 2.88 -4.62
CA TYR A 41 10.58 3.23 -6.00
C TYR A 41 10.54 4.74 -6.23
N PHE A 42 9.51 5.43 -5.73
CA PHE A 42 9.46 6.90 -5.82
C PHE A 42 10.64 7.53 -5.12
N LYS A 43 10.98 7.17 -3.89
CA LYS A 43 12.13 7.74 -3.17
C LYS A 43 13.44 7.56 -3.95
N THR A 44 13.63 6.40 -4.58
CA THR A 44 14.82 6.16 -5.42
C THR A 44 14.84 7.06 -6.66
N ILE A 45 13.67 7.34 -7.26
CA ILE A 45 13.51 8.25 -8.41
C ILE A 45 13.48 9.74 -7.99
N GLN A 46 13.06 10.04 -6.75
CA GLN A 46 12.79 11.38 -6.20
C GLN A 46 14.07 12.21 -5.98
N ASN A 47 15.26 11.61 -6.12
CA ASN A 47 16.47 12.39 -6.40
C ASN A 47 16.38 13.19 -7.73
N THR A 48 15.30 13.03 -8.51
CA THR A 48 15.12 13.66 -9.82
C THR A 48 13.80 14.45 -9.97
N LEU A 49 12.76 14.24 -9.16
CA LEU A 49 11.44 14.87 -9.34
C LEU A 49 10.68 15.10 -8.02
N ASN A 50 10.23 16.34 -7.75
CA ASN A 50 9.40 16.75 -6.60
C ASN A 50 7.90 16.39 -6.79
N ASP A 51 7.56 15.11 -6.90
CA ASP A 51 6.16 14.65 -7.00
C ASP A 51 5.55 14.31 -5.62
N ASP A 52 5.55 15.27 -4.70
CA ASP A 52 4.99 15.11 -3.34
C ASP A 52 3.49 14.72 -3.35
N ASN A 53 2.76 15.10 -4.40
CA ASN A 53 1.33 14.81 -4.51
C ASN A 53 1.02 13.31 -4.54
N LEU A 54 1.83 12.52 -5.26
CA LEU A 54 1.59 11.08 -5.40
C LEU A 54 1.95 10.34 -4.11
N LYS A 55 3.01 10.78 -3.43
CA LYS A 55 3.38 10.25 -2.12
C LYS A 55 2.26 10.44 -1.10
N SER A 56 1.68 11.64 -1.02
CA SER A 56 0.56 11.91 -0.10
C SER A 56 -0.68 11.07 -0.41
N ILE A 57 -0.96 10.78 -1.68
CA ILE A 57 -2.06 9.88 -2.08
C ILE A 57 -1.80 8.46 -1.56
N ILE A 58 -0.60 7.92 -1.75
CA ILE A 58 -0.26 6.56 -1.31
C ILE A 58 -0.29 6.46 0.22
N GLU A 59 0.23 7.45 0.93
CA GLU A 59 0.18 7.51 2.40
C GLU A 59 -1.28 7.48 2.89
N ALA A 60 -2.18 8.24 2.24
CA ALA A 60 -3.60 8.19 2.56
C ALA A 60 -4.23 6.79 2.32
N GLN A 61 -3.84 6.10 1.25
CA GLN A 61 -4.31 4.74 0.95
C GLN A 61 -3.81 3.71 1.99
N ILE A 62 -2.56 3.82 2.45
CA ILE A 62 -2.01 2.98 3.51
C ILE A 62 -2.79 3.17 4.81
N ILE A 63 -3.04 4.42 5.21
CA ILE A 63 -3.81 4.73 6.42
C ILE A 63 -5.22 4.12 6.35
N GLN A 64 -5.86 4.15 5.18
CA GLN A 64 -7.18 3.51 4.99
C GLN A 64 -7.09 1.99 5.15
N CYS A 65 -6.05 1.35 4.61
CA CYS A 65 -5.82 -0.08 4.75
C CYS A 65 -5.56 -0.48 6.22
N GLU A 66 -4.76 0.29 6.95
CA GLU A 66 -4.50 0.07 8.37
C GLU A 66 -5.77 0.18 9.22
N LYS A 67 -6.60 1.20 8.94
CA LYS A 67 -7.92 1.35 9.58
C LYS A 67 -8.82 0.15 9.29
N ALA A 68 -8.83 -0.33 8.04
CA ALA A 68 -9.61 -1.51 7.68
C ALA A 68 -9.14 -2.75 8.47
N ILE A 69 -7.84 -3.02 8.52
CA ILE A 69 -7.28 -4.13 9.31
C ILE A 69 -7.72 -4.05 10.77
N ASN A 70 -7.57 -2.88 11.39
CA ASN A 70 -7.96 -2.67 12.79
C ASN A 70 -9.46 -2.87 13.02
N LEU A 71 -10.32 -2.36 12.13
CA LEU A 71 -11.76 -2.57 12.21
C LEU A 71 -12.14 -4.06 12.10
N TYR A 72 -11.48 -4.81 11.22
CA TYR A 72 -11.73 -6.25 11.07
C TYR A 72 -11.23 -7.05 12.28
N HIS A 73 -10.06 -6.74 12.83
CA HIS A 73 -9.58 -7.37 14.07
C HIS A 73 -10.46 -7.04 15.28
N LEU A 74 -10.96 -5.79 15.39
CA LEU A 74 -11.87 -5.40 16.48
C LEU A 74 -13.22 -6.13 16.39
N LYS A 75 -13.74 -6.37 15.18
CA LYS A 75 -14.95 -7.17 15.00
C LYS A 75 -14.78 -8.61 15.47
N ASP A 76 -13.67 -9.25 15.06
CA ASP A 76 -13.34 -10.63 15.49
C ASP A 76 -13.23 -10.74 17.02
N GLN A 77 -12.59 -9.78 17.68
CA GLN A 77 -12.48 -9.75 19.14
C GLN A 77 -13.82 -9.47 19.84
N SER A 78 -14.68 -8.62 19.26
CA SER A 78 -16.00 -8.31 19.84
C SER A 78 -16.99 -9.49 19.79
N GLU A 79 -16.81 -10.41 18.84
CA GLU A 79 -17.63 -11.63 18.74
C GLU A 79 -17.20 -12.72 19.73
N GLN A 80 -15.95 -12.69 20.23
CA GLN A 80 -15.44 -13.66 21.21
C GLN A 80 -15.74 -13.28 22.67
N VAL A 81 -16.10 -12.03 22.96
CA VAL A 81 -16.34 -11.52 24.33
C VAL A 81 -17.84 -11.42 24.63
N ASN A 82 -18.61 -12.41 24.19
CA ASN A 82 -20.04 -12.50 24.48
C ASN A 82 -20.41 -13.89 25.03
N ILE A 83 -19.79 -14.24 26.16
CA ILE A 83 -20.08 -15.45 26.96
C ILE A 83 -20.34 -15.03 28.40
#